data_AF-A0A3A6KKQ8-F1
#
_entry.id   AF-A0A3A6KKQ8-F1
#
_cell.length_a   1.000
_cell.length_b   1.000
_cell.length_c   1.000
_cell.angle_alpha   90.00
_cell.angle_beta   90.00
_cell.angle_gamma   90.00
#
_symmetry.space_group_name_H-M   'P 1'
#
loop_
_entity.id
_entity.type
_entity.pdbx_description
1 polymer ?
#
loop_
_entity_poly.entity_id
_entity_poly.type
_entity_poly.pdbx_seq_one_letter_code
_entity_poly.pdbx_strand_id
1 'polypeptide(L)' 'MMKKNEIFKNKEGYTDEVTGAAIAAADRPPAEVVRFRKMVKIMCEAGDLRVLGKITIVDKKGRHW' A
#
# COMPACT_ATOMS: atom_id res chain seq x y z
N MET A 1 -6.88 -1.78 -3.76
CA MET A 1 -5.72 -2.62 -4.12
C MET A 1 -5.89 -2.97 -5.59
N MET A 2 -5.18 -2.27 -6.48
CA MET A 2 -5.28 -2.48 -7.94
C MET A 2 -4.86 -3.91 -8.27
N LYS A 3 -5.63 -4.57 -9.14
CA LYS A 3 -5.37 -5.95 -9.55
C LYS A 3 -4.03 -5.98 -10.29
N LYS A 4 -3.20 -6.97 -9.94
CA LYS A 4 -1.79 -7.10 -10.34
C LYS A 4 -1.52 -7.16 -11.86
N ASN A 5 -2.57 -7.18 -12.71
CA ASN A 5 -2.49 -7.44 -14.15
C ASN A 5 -3.24 -6.42 -15.03
N GLU A 6 -3.60 -5.23 -14.53
CA GLU A 6 -4.07 -4.17 -15.44
C GLU A 6 -2.85 -3.54 -16.13
N ILE A 7 -2.62 -3.97 -17.37
CA ILE A 7 -1.64 -3.37 -18.26
C ILE A 7 -1.99 -1.89 -18.38
N PHE A 8 -1.16 -1.02 -17.79
CA PHE A 8 -1.38 0.42 -17.85
C PHE A 8 -1.30 0.85 -19.31
N LYS A 9 -2.36 1.48 -19.80
CA LYS A 9 -2.41 2.06 -21.14
C LYS A 9 -2.27 3.57 -21.03
N ASN A 10 -1.44 4.16 -21.89
CA ASN A 10 -1.36 5.61 -22.02
C ASN A 10 -2.69 6.16 -22.60
N LYS A 11 -2.82 7.50 -22.71
CA LYS A 11 -4.04 8.14 -23.25
C LYS A 11 -4.35 7.77 -24.71
N GLU A 12 -3.41 7.13 -25.40
CA GLU A 12 -3.52 6.67 -26.79
C GLU A 12 -3.86 5.17 -26.87
N GLY A 13 -3.97 4.48 -25.73
CA GLY A 13 -4.37 3.07 -25.65
C GLY A 13 -3.22 2.07 -25.76
N TYR A 14 -1.97 2.52 -25.84
CA TYR A 14 -0.79 1.66 -25.87
C TYR A 14 -0.36 1.27 -24.47
N THR A 15 0.09 0.02 -24.33
CA THR A 15 0.75 -0.46 -23.12
C THR A 15 1.96 0.42 -22.80
N ASP A 16 1.93 1.05 -21.63
CA ASP A 16 3.00 1.86 -21.10
C ASP A 16 3.46 1.29 -19.76
N GLU A 17 4.42 0.37 -19.86
CA GLU A 17 5.02 -0.32 -18.71
C GLU A 17 5.77 0.64 -17.79
N VAL A 18 6.35 1.71 -18.33
CA VAL A 18 7.13 2.70 -17.58
C VAL A 18 6.21 3.52 -16.69
N THR A 19 5.12 4.04 -17.25
CA THR A 19 4.11 4.78 -16.48
C THR A 19 3.46 3.86 -15.44
N GLY A 20 3.13 2.61 -15.81
CA GLY A 20 2.57 1.64 -14.87
C GLY A 20 3.52 1.33 -13.70
N ALA A 21 4.80 1.13 -13.98
CA ALA A 21 5.82 0.88 -12.96
C ALA A 21 6.01 2.10 -12.04
N ALA A 22 5.99 3.32 -12.59
CA ALA A 22 6.13 4.55 -11.82
C ALA A 22 4.95 4.76 -10.86
N ILE A 23 3.72 4.52 -11.31
CA ILE A 23 2.51 4.60 -10.47
C ILE A 23 2.59 3.55 -9.36
N ALA A 24 2.90 2.29 -9.70
CA ALA A 24 3.03 1.22 -8.71
C ALA A 24 4.12 1.50 -7.67
N ALA A 25 5.22 2.15 -8.08
CA ALA A 25 6.28 2.58 -7.19
C ALA A 25 5.86 3.74 -6.28
N ALA A 26 5.08 4.71 -6.80
CA ALA A 26 4.57 5.83 -6.03
C ALA A 26 3.56 5.39 -4.96
N ASP A 27 2.69 4.44 -5.29
CA ASP A 27 1.69 3.85 -4.37
C ASP A 27 2.28 2.83 -3.38
N ARG A 28 3.56 2.47 -3.53
CA ARG A 28 4.21 1.49 -2.65
C ARG A 28 4.41 2.07 -1.25
N PRO A 29 3.84 1.44 -0.20
CA PRO A 29 4.07 1.87 1.17
C PRO A 29 5.54 1.69 1.58
N PRO A 30 6.12 2.64 2.35
CA PRO A 30 7.43 2.48 2.95
C PRO A 30 7.56 1.21 3.78
N ALA A 31 8.78 0.68 3.89
CA ALA A 31 9.03 -0.56 4.62
C ALA A 31 8.60 -0.47 6.11
N GLU A 32 8.74 0.69 6.73
CA GLU A 32 8.29 0.96 8.10
C GLU A 32 6.77 0.84 8.27
N VAL A 33 6.00 1.35 7.31
CA VAL A 33 4.52 1.25 7.26
C VAL A 33 4.10 -0.21 7.15
N VAL A 34 4.76 -0.98 6.27
CA VAL A 34 4.49 -2.41 6.10
C VAL A 34 4.82 -3.20 7.37
N ARG A 35 5.97 -2.92 7.99
CA ARG A 35 6.36 -3.57 9.26
C ARG A 35 5.38 -3.26 10.37
N PHE A 36 4.96 -2.00 10.52
CA PHE A 36 3.99 -1.61 11.53
C PHE A 36 2.66 -2.34 11.38
N ARG A 37 2.11 -2.40 10.16
CA ARG A 37 0.88 -3.16 9.89
C ARG A 37 0.99 -4.63 10.28
N LYS A 38 2.15 -5.26 10.05
CA LYS A 38 2.41 -6.64 10.50
C LYS A 38 2.43 -6.75 12.03
N MET A 39 3.10 -5.83 12.72
CA MET A 39 3.19 -5.83 14.18
C MET A 39 1.81 -5.66 14.83
N VAL A 40 0.98 -4.73 14.33
CA VAL A 40 -0.40 -4.55 14.81
C VAL A 40 -1.18 -5.86 14.70
N LYS A 41 -1.09 -6.53 13.55
CA LYS A 41 -1.79 -7.81 13.33
C LYS A 41 -1.35 -8.88 14.33
N ILE A 42 -0.05 -9.03 14.55
CA ILE A 42 0.51 -9.99 15.53
C ILE A 42 0.01 -9.68 16.95
N MET A 43 0.01 -8.41 17.34
CA MET A 43 -0.47 -7.98 18.66
C MET A 43 -1.96 -8.26 18.86
N CYS A 44 -2.78 -8.01 17.83
CA CYS A 44 -4.21 -8.33 17.85
C CYS A 44 -4.45 -9.84 17.97
N GLU A 45 -3.75 -10.66 17.17
CA GLU A 45 -3.87 -12.12 17.22
C GLU A 45 -3.43 -12.68 18.58
N ALA A 46 -2.34 -12.18 19.16
CA ALA A 46 -1.84 -12.63 20.46
C ALA A 46 -2.78 -12.29 21.63
N GLY A 47 -3.54 -11.20 21.52
CA GLY A 47 -4.45 -10.74 22.57
C GLY A 47 -5.91 -11.16 22.40
N ASP A 48 -6.25 -11.93 21.37
CA ASP A 48 -7.63 -12.18 20.94
C ASP A 48 -8.44 -10.86 20.75
N LEU A 49 -7.76 -9.85 20.20
CA LEU A 49 -8.31 -8.52 19.94
C LEU A 49 -8.53 -8.32 18.44
N ARG A 50 -9.41 -7.39 18.10
CA ARG A 50 -9.63 -6.95 16.72
C ARG A 50 -9.67 -5.43 16.60
N VAL A 51 -9.19 -4.93 15.47
CA VAL A 51 -9.38 -3.52 15.10
C VAL A 51 -10.78 -3.35 14.53
N LEU A 52 -11.59 -2.48 15.14
CA LEU A 52 -12.96 -2.19 14.66
C LEU A 52 -13.01 -1.15 13.54
N GLY A 53 -12.00 -0.27 13.45
CA GLY A 53 -11.96 0.86 12.52
C GLY A 53 -10.72 0.86 11.62
N LYS A 54 -10.34 2.05 11.15
CA LYS A 54 -9.12 2.26 10.37
C LYS A 54 -7.97 2.68 11.28
N ILE A 55 -6.83 2.02 11.12
CA ILE A 55 -5.55 2.52 11.65
C ILE A 55 -4.89 3.31 10.53
N THR A 56 -4.71 4.62 10.76
CA THR A 56 -3.96 5.49 9.85
C THR A 56 -2.60 5.77 10.47
N ILE A 57 -1.53 5.65 9.67
CA ILE A 57 -0.17 5.95 10.12
C ILE A 57 0.49 7.00 9.24
N VAL A 58 1.33 7.81 9.85
CA VAL A 58 2.07 8.88 9.17
C VAL A 58 3.52 8.43 9.03
N ASP A 59 4.01 8.40 7.79
CA ASP A 59 5.43 8.11 7.53
C ASP A 59 6.33 9.33 7.83
N LYS A 60 7.65 9.16 7.80
CA LYS A 60 8.60 10.27 8.03
C LYS A 60 8.44 11.45 7.06
N LYS A 61 7.77 11.26 5.92
CA LYS A 61 7.50 12.29 4.91
C LYS A 61 6.13 12.96 5.10
N GLY A 62 5.42 12.65 6.18
CA GLY A 62 4.09 13.19 6.46
C GLY A 62 2.97 12.56 5.64
N ARG A 63 3.24 11.50 4.86
CA ARG A 63 2.21 10.83 4.07
C ARG A 63 1.38 9.91 4.95
N HIS A 64 0.08 9.90 4.70
CA HIS A 64 -0.88 9.09 5.43
C HIS A 64 -1.08 7.76 4.71
N TRP A 65 -0.94 6.67 5.46
CA TRP A 65 -1.08 5.29 4.98
C TRP A 65 -2.14 4.53 5.76
#